data_AF-A0A672HI34-F1
#
_entry.id   AF-A0A672HI34-F1
#
_cell.length_a   1.000
_cell.length_b   1.000
_cell.length_c   1.000
_cell.angle_alpha   90.00
_cell.angle_beta   90.00
_cell.angle_gamma   90.00
#
_symmetry.space_group_name_H-M   'P 1'
#
loop_
_entity.id
_entity.type
_entity.pdbx_description
1 polymer ?
#
loop_
_entity_poly.entity_id
_entity_poly.type
_entity_poly.pdbx_seq_one_letter_code
_entity_poly.pdbx_strand_id
1 'polypeptide(L)'
;MWFKTELWIIIILSLLDPFWCSVRSTVVIARHLPAISRFPLIVPLLRLDKRTDDWLLVHSPVPISCIFFCYLIIIWVGPKLMAKREPVNLKPVLIVYNFAMVCLSAYMFYEFTASSWLAGYSLLCQPVDYSHSSLMARVCWWFYFSKVIELSDTIFFILRKKNSQLTFLHVYHHATMIFNWWAGVKYVAGGQSFLIGLINSLVHVVMYLYYGLAALGPNMAKYLWWKRYLTSLQLLQFFIVTIHTAYNLFADCDFPDSMNVVVLAYSLSLIALFSNFYYRSYLVKQGRENSARPQRKYTKKVA
;
A
#
# COMPACT_ATOMS: atom_id res chain seq x y z
N MET A 1 5.09 23.67 -4.67
CA MET A 1 5.20 22.19 -4.76
C MET A 1 6.20 21.67 -3.72
N TRP A 2 7.42 22.22 -3.70
CA TRP A 2 8.54 21.79 -2.84
C TRP A 2 8.26 21.78 -1.33
N PHE A 3 7.71 22.88 -0.79
CA PHE A 3 7.35 22.96 0.63
C PHE A 3 6.32 21.90 1.06
N LYS A 4 5.43 21.50 0.15
CA LYS A 4 4.46 20.43 0.43
C LYS A 4 5.16 19.06 0.51
N THR A 5 6.11 18.80 -0.39
CA THR A 5 6.87 17.54 -0.40
C THR A 5 7.73 17.38 0.85
N GLU A 6 8.37 18.46 1.33
CA GLU A 6 9.17 18.43 2.57
C GLU A 6 8.31 18.12 3.79
N LEU A 7 7.15 18.76 3.91
CA LEU A 7 6.20 18.46 4.98
C LEU A 7 5.72 17.00 4.92
N TRP A 8 5.47 16.45 3.71
CA TRP A 8 5.09 15.04 3.56
C TRP A 8 6.18 14.10 4.04
N ILE A 9 7.44 14.37 3.69
CA ILE A 9 8.59 13.57 4.13
C ILE A 9 8.70 13.61 5.65
N ILE A 10 8.60 14.79 6.26
CA ILE A 10 8.65 14.94 7.72
C ILE A 10 7.55 14.12 8.39
N ILE A 11 6.29 14.24 7.93
CA ILE A 11 5.16 13.48 8.47
C ILE A 11 5.43 11.97 8.38
N ILE A 12 5.88 11.49 7.22
CA ILE A 12 6.14 10.05 7.00
C ILE A 12 7.28 9.56 7.91
N LEU A 13 8.36 10.33 8.04
CA LEU A 13 9.47 10.00 8.93
C LEU A 13 9.00 9.95 10.39
N SER A 14 8.19 10.90 10.83
CA SER A 14 7.63 10.91 12.19
C SER A 14 6.71 9.71 12.46
N LEU A 15 5.90 9.30 11.47
CA LEU A 15 5.04 8.12 11.61
C LEU A 15 5.83 6.80 11.66
N LEU A 16 7.03 6.78 11.05
CA LEU A 16 7.93 5.63 11.09
C LEU A 16 8.93 5.70 12.25
N ASP A 17 8.95 6.75 13.06
CA ASP A 17 9.85 6.90 14.21
C ASP A 17 9.80 5.71 15.20
N PRO A 18 8.62 5.13 15.52
CA PRO A 18 8.55 3.92 16.34
C PRO A 18 9.26 2.71 15.72
N PHE A 19 9.23 2.59 14.38
CA PHE A 19 9.95 1.54 13.65
C PHE A 19 11.46 1.72 13.83
N TRP A 20 11.96 2.95 13.65
CA TRP A 20 13.38 3.27 13.83
C TRP A 20 13.87 3.08 15.27
N CYS A 21 13.04 3.42 16.26
CA CYS A 21 13.35 3.16 17.67
C CYS A 21 13.42 1.66 18.01
N SER A 22 12.57 0.84 17.38
CA SER A 22 12.62 -0.62 17.52
C SER A 22 13.89 -1.22 16.90
N VAL A 23 14.25 -0.75 15.69
CA VAL A 23 15.51 -1.14 15.02
C VAL A 23 16.72 -0.69 15.82
N ARG A 24 16.70 0.50 16.42
CA ARG A 24 17.80 1.01 17.24
C ARG A 24 17.99 0.19 18.52
N SER A 25 16.90 -0.27 19.14
CA SER A 25 16.95 -1.16 20.32
C SER A 25 17.46 -2.58 19.98
N THR A 26 17.33 -3.03 18.73
CA THR A 26 17.89 -4.31 18.25
C THR A 26 19.33 -4.20 17.76
N VAL A 27 19.74 -3.04 17.23
CA VAL A 27 21.10 -2.76 16.73
C VAL A 27 22.03 -2.22 17.83
N VAL A 28 21.48 -1.63 18.89
CA VAL A 28 22.24 -1.02 19.99
C VAL A 28 21.65 -1.46 21.34
N ILE A 29 22.45 -2.25 22.07
CA ILE A 29 22.38 -2.53 23.52
C ILE A 29 21.42 -3.66 23.95
N ALA A 30 21.92 -4.90 23.81
CA ALA A 30 21.66 -5.99 24.77
C ALA A 30 22.69 -6.01 25.93
N ARG A 31 23.38 -4.90 26.20
CA ARG A 31 24.34 -4.77 27.30
C ARG A 31 24.28 -3.39 27.95
N HIS A 32 23.64 -3.33 29.11
CA HIS A 32 23.65 -2.22 30.08
C HIS A 32 22.66 -1.08 29.82
N LEU A 33 21.48 -1.15 30.46
CA LEU A 33 20.84 -0.07 31.26
C LEU A 33 19.42 -0.48 31.69
N PRO A 34 19.16 -0.77 32.99
CA PRO A 34 17.86 -1.29 33.46
C PRO A 34 16.83 -0.18 33.79
N ALA A 35 16.78 0.93 33.05
CA ALA A 35 16.02 2.11 33.48
C ALA A 35 15.15 2.81 32.40
N ILE A 36 14.82 2.16 31.28
CA ILE A 36 13.87 2.69 30.28
C ILE A 36 12.73 1.68 30.10
N SER A 37 11.88 1.55 31.12
CA SER A 37 10.73 0.62 31.14
C SER A 37 9.36 1.30 31.26
N ARG A 38 9.25 2.61 30.94
CA ARG A 38 8.00 3.39 31.12
C ARG A 38 7.48 4.13 29.89
N PHE A 39 7.73 3.62 28.70
CA PHE A 39 6.82 3.83 27.57
C PHE A 39 6.22 2.47 27.22
N PRO A 40 4.89 2.34 27.03
CA PRO A 40 4.37 1.13 26.44
C PRO A 40 4.95 1.05 25.03
N LEU A 41 5.99 0.22 24.86
CA LEU A 41 6.43 -0.21 23.54
C LEU A 41 5.19 -0.84 22.89
N ILE A 42 4.64 -0.18 21.88
CA ILE A 42 3.54 -0.73 21.04
C ILE A 42 4.02 -1.99 20.30
N VAL A 43 5.31 -2.31 20.36
CA VAL A 43 5.91 -3.56 19.91
C VAL A 43 6.44 -4.36 21.11
N PRO A 44 5.60 -4.99 21.95
CA PRO A 44 6.09 -6.05 22.83
C PRO A 44 6.33 -7.32 21.99
N LEU A 45 7.55 -7.86 22.06
CA LEU A 45 7.85 -9.30 22.01
C LEU A 45 7.25 -10.14 20.86
N LEU A 46 7.10 -9.60 19.66
CA LEU A 46 6.85 -10.45 18.50
C LEU A 46 8.04 -11.38 18.27
N ARG A 47 7.80 -12.68 18.37
CA ARG A 47 8.83 -13.69 18.14
C ARG A 47 9.21 -13.65 16.66
N LEU A 48 10.52 -13.59 16.40
CA LEU A 48 11.06 -13.68 15.05
C LEU A 48 10.59 -14.98 14.37
N ASP A 49 10.05 -14.87 13.16
CA ASP A 49 9.70 -16.02 12.36
C ASP A 49 10.95 -16.61 11.70
N LYS A 50 11.41 -17.75 12.24
CA LYS A 50 12.62 -18.42 11.74
C LYS A 50 12.50 -18.90 10.30
N ARG A 51 11.27 -19.05 9.75
CA ARG A 51 11.07 -19.55 8.39
C ARG A 51 11.50 -18.53 7.33
N THR A 52 11.39 -17.24 7.64
CA THR A 52 11.60 -16.14 6.69
C THR A 52 12.87 -15.33 7.00
N ASP A 53 13.59 -15.68 8.07
CA ASP A 53 14.71 -14.87 8.58
C ASP A 53 15.80 -14.67 7.53
N ASP A 54 16.20 -15.72 6.83
CA ASP A 54 17.26 -15.64 5.81
C ASP A 54 16.78 -15.16 4.43
N TRP A 55 15.52 -14.75 4.30
CA TRP A 55 14.97 -14.38 3.00
C TRP A 55 15.44 -13.00 2.55
N LEU A 56 15.50 -12.85 1.23
CA LEU A 56 15.92 -11.62 0.57
C LEU A 56 15.11 -10.41 1.07
N LEU A 57 15.80 -9.35 1.49
CA LEU A 57 15.25 -8.13 2.07
C LEU A 57 14.45 -8.31 3.38
N VAL A 58 14.52 -9.46 4.05
CA VAL A 58 13.86 -9.75 5.35
C VAL A 58 14.87 -9.90 6.48
N HIS A 59 16.04 -10.49 6.20
CA HIS A 59 17.11 -10.73 7.19
C HIS A 59 17.43 -9.54 8.08
N SER A 60 17.54 -8.35 7.50
CA SER A 60 17.80 -7.12 8.23
C SER A 60 16.82 -6.03 7.79
N PRO A 61 16.47 -5.08 8.68
CA PRO A 61 15.77 -3.86 8.26
C PRO A 61 16.65 -2.93 7.41
N VAL A 62 17.99 -3.09 7.45
CA VAL A 62 18.91 -2.16 6.77
C VAL A 62 18.66 -2.05 5.26
N PRO A 63 18.55 -3.13 4.48
CA PRO A 63 18.30 -3.02 3.04
C PRO A 63 16.99 -2.29 2.70
N ILE A 64 15.90 -2.58 3.42
CA ILE A 64 14.61 -1.94 3.16
C ILE A 64 14.64 -0.45 3.56
N SER A 65 15.34 -0.11 4.63
CA SER A 65 15.61 1.27 5.04
C SER A 65 16.41 2.02 3.99
N CYS A 66 17.45 1.42 3.39
CA CYS A 66 18.21 2.03 2.29
C CYS A 66 17.29 2.31 1.08
N ILE A 67 16.48 1.34 0.67
CA ILE A 67 15.51 1.50 -0.43
C ILE A 67 14.55 2.66 -0.12
N PHE A 68 14.03 2.75 1.10
CA PHE A 68 13.15 3.82 1.53
C PHE A 68 13.83 5.21 1.46
N PHE A 69 15.05 5.36 1.97
CA PHE A 69 15.76 6.63 1.89
C PHE A 69 16.07 7.02 0.45
N CYS A 70 16.46 6.06 -0.40
CA CYS A 70 16.61 6.29 -1.84
C CYS A 70 15.29 6.76 -2.47
N TYR A 71 14.16 6.16 -2.11
CA TYR A 71 12.83 6.56 -2.57
C TYR A 71 12.48 8.00 -2.16
N LEU A 72 12.74 8.39 -0.91
CA LEU A 72 12.52 9.77 -0.44
C LEU A 72 13.41 10.78 -1.19
N ILE A 73 14.68 10.44 -1.43
CA ILE A 73 15.60 11.27 -2.22
C ILE A 73 15.05 11.43 -3.64
N ILE A 74 14.58 10.36 -4.27
CA ILE A 74 13.99 10.42 -5.62
C ILE A 74 12.75 11.33 -5.63
N ILE A 75 11.88 11.28 -4.63
CA ILE A 75 10.71 12.17 -4.54
C ILE A 75 11.10 13.63 -4.34
N TRP A 76 12.14 13.90 -3.54
CA TRP A 76 12.57 15.26 -3.24
C TRP A 76 13.37 15.90 -4.39
N VAL A 77 14.29 15.14 -4.99
CA VAL A 77 15.22 15.59 -6.05
C VAL A 77 14.64 15.39 -7.45
N GLY A 78 13.96 14.26 -7.70
CA GLY A 78 13.52 13.84 -9.03
C GLY A 78 12.68 14.88 -9.76
N PRO A 79 11.62 15.44 -9.17
CA PRO A 79 10.85 16.51 -9.80
C PRO A 79 11.71 17.76 -10.06
N LYS A 80 12.74 18.05 -9.24
CA LYS A 80 13.63 19.24 -9.41
C LYS A 80 14.48 19.06 -10.65
N LEU A 81 15.05 17.86 -10.81
CA LEU A 81 15.83 17.48 -11.98
C LEU A 81 14.98 17.49 -13.26
N MET A 82 13.75 16.97 -13.18
CA MET A 82 12.82 16.93 -14.31
C MET A 82 12.17 18.29 -14.63
N ALA A 83 12.33 19.31 -13.78
CA ALA A 83 11.76 20.63 -14.02
C ALA A 83 12.30 21.24 -15.33
N LYS A 84 13.62 21.12 -15.54
CA LYS A 84 14.34 21.64 -16.72
C LYS A 84 14.47 20.64 -17.88
N ARG A 85 13.85 19.45 -17.76
CA ARG A 85 13.90 18.39 -18.79
C ARG A 85 12.53 18.14 -19.40
N GLU A 86 12.51 17.59 -20.60
CA GLU A 86 11.29 17.11 -21.24
C GLU A 86 10.80 15.79 -20.60
N PRO A 87 9.49 15.50 -20.63
CA PRO A 87 8.96 14.25 -20.11
C PRO A 87 9.47 13.05 -20.92
N VAL A 88 9.95 12.02 -20.24
CA VAL A 88 10.50 10.81 -20.89
C VAL A 88 9.38 9.97 -21.50
N ASN A 89 9.55 9.54 -22.75
CA ASN A 89 8.62 8.61 -23.39
C ASN A 89 8.84 7.17 -22.91
N LEU A 90 8.11 6.81 -21.84
CA LEU A 90 8.18 5.48 -21.21
C LEU A 90 7.00 4.58 -21.62
N LYS A 91 6.32 4.85 -22.72
CA LYS A 91 5.12 4.08 -23.12
C LYS A 91 5.35 2.56 -23.19
N PRO A 92 6.35 2.02 -23.92
CA PRO A 92 6.55 0.57 -23.99
C PRO A 92 6.93 -0.02 -22.62
N VAL A 93 7.79 0.67 -21.86
CA VAL A 93 8.19 0.26 -20.51
C VAL A 93 6.98 0.17 -19.58
N LEU A 94 6.09 1.16 -19.61
CA LEU A 94 4.87 1.16 -18.81
C LEU A 94 3.91 0.04 -19.20
N ILE A 95 3.77 -0.25 -20.49
CA ILE A 95 2.92 -1.36 -20.93
C ILE A 95 3.45 -2.66 -20.34
N VAL A 96 4.73 -2.98 -20.57
CA VAL A 96 5.37 -4.20 -20.06
C VAL A 96 5.28 -4.27 -18.52
N TYR A 97 5.63 -3.18 -17.83
CA TYR A 97 5.58 -3.11 -16.37
C TYR A 97 4.17 -3.36 -15.82
N ASN A 98 3.15 -2.65 -16.34
CA ASN A 98 1.79 -2.81 -15.81
C ASN A 98 1.24 -4.21 -16.07
N PHE A 99 1.50 -4.80 -17.24
CA PHE A 99 1.08 -6.19 -17.51
C PHE A 99 1.86 -7.21 -16.66
N ALA A 100 3.15 -6.99 -16.42
CA ALA A 100 3.91 -7.82 -15.49
C ALA A 100 3.34 -7.73 -14.06
N MET A 101 2.96 -6.53 -13.62
CA MET A 101 2.30 -6.33 -12.32
C MET A 101 0.92 -6.99 -12.25
N VAL A 102 0.16 -7.02 -13.35
CA VAL A 102 -1.08 -7.81 -13.43
C VAL A 102 -0.79 -9.30 -13.22
N CYS A 103 0.19 -9.86 -13.95
CA CYS A 103 0.57 -11.26 -13.83
C CYS A 103 1.06 -11.61 -12.41
N LEU A 104 1.91 -10.77 -11.83
CA LEU A 104 2.39 -10.94 -10.45
C LEU A 104 1.23 -10.87 -9.45
N SER A 105 0.31 -9.92 -9.60
CA SER A 105 -0.86 -9.80 -8.72
C SER A 105 -1.81 -10.98 -8.85
N ALA A 106 -2.02 -11.50 -10.06
CA ALA A 106 -2.84 -12.69 -10.30
C ALA A 106 -2.18 -13.94 -9.71
N TYR A 107 -0.86 -14.08 -9.85
CA TYR A 107 -0.08 -15.14 -9.22
C TYR A 107 -0.21 -15.11 -7.69
N MET A 108 -0.03 -13.94 -7.07
CA MET A 108 -0.19 -13.80 -5.61
C MET A 108 -1.62 -14.12 -5.16
N PHE A 109 -2.64 -13.64 -5.88
CA PHE A 109 -4.03 -13.97 -5.58
C PHE A 109 -4.28 -15.49 -5.64
N TYR A 110 -3.78 -16.16 -6.68
CA TYR A 110 -3.86 -17.61 -6.81
C TYR A 110 -3.13 -18.32 -5.67
N GLU A 111 -1.88 -17.96 -5.36
CA GLU A 111 -1.09 -18.60 -4.30
C GLU A 111 -1.68 -18.37 -2.91
N PHE A 112 -2.22 -17.18 -2.62
CA PHE A 112 -2.93 -16.95 -1.36
C PHE A 112 -4.15 -17.85 -1.25
N THR A 113 -4.95 -17.96 -2.33
CA THR A 113 -6.15 -18.80 -2.38
C THR A 113 -5.78 -20.28 -2.23
N ALA A 114 -4.81 -20.76 -3.01
CA ALA A 114 -4.38 -22.15 -3.00
C ALA A 114 -3.74 -22.53 -1.67
N SER A 115 -2.87 -21.68 -1.13
CA SER A 115 -2.22 -21.92 0.17
C SER A 115 -3.24 -21.94 1.31
N SER A 116 -4.20 -21.01 1.32
CA SER A 116 -5.27 -20.99 2.33
C SER A 116 -6.20 -22.19 2.23
N TRP A 117 -6.52 -22.61 0.99
CA TRP A 117 -7.39 -23.76 0.75
C TRP A 117 -6.73 -25.08 1.18
N LEU A 118 -5.49 -25.30 0.75
CA LEU A 118 -4.72 -26.50 1.08
C LEU A 118 -4.45 -26.63 2.59
N ALA A 119 -4.28 -25.50 3.28
CA ALA A 119 -4.06 -25.46 4.73
C ALA A 119 -5.36 -25.38 5.55
N GLY A 120 -6.54 -25.38 4.91
CA GLY A 120 -7.84 -25.35 5.62
C GLY A 120 -8.06 -24.08 6.44
N TYR A 121 -7.60 -22.92 5.94
CA TYR A 121 -7.67 -21.66 6.69
C TYR A 121 -9.10 -21.20 6.92
N SER A 122 -9.35 -20.67 8.12
CA SER A 122 -10.58 -19.96 8.45
C SER A 122 -10.53 -18.52 7.90
N LEU A 123 -11.65 -18.04 7.37
CA LEU A 123 -11.81 -16.66 6.90
C LEU A 123 -12.09 -15.66 8.02
N LEU A 124 -12.39 -16.14 9.23
CA LEU A 124 -12.74 -15.29 10.37
C LEU A 124 -11.55 -15.05 11.29
N CYS A 125 -11.02 -16.13 11.87
CA CYS A 125 -9.86 -16.11 12.74
C CYS A 125 -8.88 -17.20 12.31
N GLN A 126 -7.66 -16.80 11.99
CA GLN A 126 -6.61 -17.71 11.57
C GLN A 126 -5.30 -17.38 12.29
N PRO A 127 -4.80 -18.26 13.18
CA PRO A 127 -3.50 -18.08 13.81
C PRO A 127 -2.37 -18.31 12.79
N VAL A 128 -1.18 -17.80 13.12
CA VAL A 128 0.02 -18.02 12.31
C VAL A 128 0.60 -19.41 12.62
N ASP A 129 0.73 -20.24 11.60
CA ASP A 129 1.47 -21.50 11.71
C ASP A 129 2.97 -21.27 11.49
N TYR A 130 3.77 -21.42 12.56
CA TYR A 130 5.23 -21.30 12.55
C TYR A 130 5.95 -22.64 12.34
N SER A 131 5.23 -23.76 12.23
CA SER A 131 5.83 -25.11 12.25
C SER A 131 6.69 -25.37 11.02
N HIS A 132 6.10 -25.59 9.83
CA HIS A 132 6.88 -25.91 8.63
C HIS A 132 6.22 -25.52 7.28
N SER A 133 4.96 -25.09 7.24
CA SER A 133 4.32 -24.72 5.96
C SER A 133 4.91 -23.42 5.40
N SER A 134 5.80 -23.54 4.42
CA SER A 134 6.49 -22.41 3.78
C SER A 134 5.66 -21.74 2.68
N LEU A 135 4.55 -22.35 2.23
CA LEU A 135 3.76 -21.85 1.09
C LEU A 135 3.12 -20.48 1.41
N MET A 136 2.41 -20.38 2.55
CA MET A 136 1.79 -19.12 2.97
C MET A 136 2.83 -18.04 3.23
N ALA A 137 3.92 -18.37 3.93
CA ALA A 137 5.01 -17.43 4.17
C ALA A 137 5.62 -16.94 2.85
N ARG A 138 5.82 -17.83 1.86
CA ARG A 138 6.40 -17.52 0.56
C ARG A 138 5.52 -16.55 -0.23
N VAL A 139 4.20 -16.73 -0.23
CA VAL A 139 3.30 -15.77 -0.88
C VAL A 139 3.24 -14.44 -0.11
N CYS A 140 3.30 -14.43 1.22
CA CYS A 140 3.48 -13.20 2.00
C CYS A 140 4.77 -12.45 1.62
N TRP A 141 5.87 -13.18 1.38
CA TRP A 141 7.11 -12.57 0.90
C TRP A 141 7.00 -12.02 -0.52
N TRP A 142 6.38 -12.75 -1.45
CA TRP A 142 6.12 -12.23 -2.80
C TRP A 142 5.27 -10.96 -2.75
N PHE A 143 4.28 -10.91 -1.86
CA PHE A 143 3.45 -9.73 -1.64
C PHE A 143 4.25 -8.55 -1.09
N TYR A 144 5.10 -8.78 -0.09
CA TYR A 144 6.04 -7.77 0.42
C TYR A 144 6.97 -7.26 -0.70
N PHE A 145 7.59 -8.18 -1.44
CA PHE A 145 8.51 -7.86 -2.52
C PHE A 145 7.80 -7.07 -3.64
N SER A 146 6.54 -7.38 -3.92
CA SER A 146 5.72 -6.59 -4.85
C SER A 146 5.65 -5.13 -4.40
N LYS A 147 5.47 -4.82 -3.11
CA LYS A 147 5.43 -3.43 -2.63
C LYS A 147 6.72 -2.67 -2.89
N VAL A 148 7.87 -3.35 -2.87
CA VAL A 148 9.16 -2.77 -3.26
C VAL A 148 9.19 -2.44 -4.75
N ILE A 149 8.70 -3.36 -5.60
CA ILE A 149 8.60 -3.13 -7.06
C ILE A 149 7.68 -1.94 -7.34
N GLU A 150 6.54 -1.85 -6.64
CA GLU A 150 5.53 -0.80 -6.79
C GLU A 150 6.05 0.62 -6.49
N LEU A 151 7.18 0.77 -5.78
CA LEU A 151 7.85 2.07 -5.63
C LEU A 151 8.24 2.68 -6.99
N SER A 152 8.42 1.84 -8.02
CA SER A 152 8.70 2.26 -9.39
C SER A 152 7.56 3.09 -10.00
N ASP A 153 6.31 2.95 -9.52
CA ASP A 153 5.17 3.76 -9.98
C ASP A 153 5.46 5.26 -9.78
N THR A 154 6.01 5.62 -8.63
CA THR A 154 6.43 6.99 -8.31
C THR A 154 7.50 7.48 -9.27
N ILE A 155 8.49 6.63 -9.59
CA ILE A 155 9.57 6.97 -10.52
C ILE A 155 8.98 7.28 -11.90
N PHE A 156 8.05 6.45 -12.38
CA PHE A 156 7.38 6.68 -13.66
C PHE A 156 6.54 7.96 -13.68
N PHE A 157 5.87 8.32 -12.58
CA PHE A 157 5.14 9.59 -12.48
C PHE A 157 6.08 10.79 -12.60
N ILE A 158 7.24 10.73 -11.93
CA ILE A 158 8.24 11.81 -11.95
C ILE A 158 8.86 11.94 -13.35
N LEU A 159 9.33 10.85 -13.95
CA LEU A 159 9.96 10.86 -15.28
C LEU A 159 9.00 11.32 -16.39
N ARG A 160 7.70 11.09 -16.25
CA ARG A 160 6.67 11.54 -17.19
C ARG A 160 6.11 12.93 -16.86
N LYS A 161 6.64 13.60 -15.84
CA LYS A 161 6.15 14.89 -15.31
C LYS A 161 4.66 14.87 -14.96
N LYS A 162 4.14 13.72 -14.50
CA LYS A 162 2.76 13.55 -14.03
C LYS A 162 2.64 13.85 -12.54
N ASN A 163 3.10 15.03 -12.13
CA ASN A 163 3.15 15.45 -10.71
C ASN A 163 1.78 15.49 -10.04
N SER A 164 0.68 15.60 -10.81
CA SER A 164 -0.68 15.50 -10.28
C SER A 164 -1.03 14.10 -9.73
N GLN A 165 -0.31 13.06 -10.15
CA GLN A 165 -0.43 11.70 -9.64
C GLN A 165 0.42 11.48 -8.38
N LEU A 166 1.48 12.30 -8.20
CA LEU A 166 2.33 12.29 -7.01
C LEU A 166 1.65 13.03 -5.85
N THR A 167 0.65 12.39 -5.26
CA THR A 167 -0.12 12.93 -4.14
C THR A 167 0.43 12.47 -2.79
N PHE A 168 0.05 13.17 -1.71
CA PHE A 168 0.36 12.73 -0.35
C PHE A 168 -0.12 11.29 -0.10
N LEU A 169 -1.35 10.96 -0.50
CA LEU A 169 -1.91 9.61 -0.36
C LEU A 169 -1.02 8.55 -1.01
N HIS A 170 -0.57 8.81 -2.25
CA HIS A 170 0.31 7.90 -2.98
C HIS A 170 1.63 7.69 -2.25
N VAL A 171 2.33 8.78 -1.92
CA VAL A 171 3.64 8.72 -1.26
C VAL A 171 3.52 8.09 0.13
N TYR A 172 2.53 8.50 0.93
CA TYR A 172 2.25 7.92 2.25
C TYR A 172 2.04 6.41 2.17
N HIS A 173 1.15 5.95 1.30
CA HIS A 173 0.87 4.53 1.12
C HIS A 173 2.11 3.75 0.71
N HIS A 174 2.77 4.12 -0.40
CA HIS A 174 3.92 3.36 -0.90
C HIS A 174 5.12 3.38 0.06
N ALA A 175 5.36 4.49 0.74
CA ALA A 175 6.49 4.62 1.66
C ALA A 175 6.29 3.85 2.97
N THR A 176 5.06 3.69 3.44
CA THR A 176 4.75 2.97 4.70
C THR A 176 4.44 1.49 4.46
N MET A 177 3.83 1.12 3.34
CA MET A 177 3.49 -0.27 3.00
C MET A 177 4.69 -1.20 3.01
N ILE A 178 5.86 -0.73 2.57
CA ILE A 178 7.09 -1.55 2.56
C ILE A 178 7.52 -1.96 3.97
N PHE A 179 7.37 -1.09 4.97
CA PHE A 179 7.72 -1.39 6.35
C PHE A 179 6.64 -2.24 7.03
N ASN A 180 5.36 -1.93 6.78
CA ASN A 180 4.25 -2.73 7.30
C ASN A 180 4.36 -4.19 6.87
N TRP A 181 4.62 -4.44 5.59
CA TRP A 181 4.75 -5.80 5.07
C TRP A 181 6.09 -6.44 5.36
N TRP A 182 7.18 -5.67 5.49
CA TRP A 182 8.43 -6.21 6.03
C TRP A 182 8.22 -6.76 7.45
N ALA A 183 7.57 -5.99 8.34
CA ALA A 183 7.26 -6.44 9.69
C ALA A 183 6.31 -7.66 9.69
N GLY A 184 5.30 -7.65 8.80
CA GLY A 184 4.40 -8.80 8.61
C GLY A 184 5.16 -10.08 8.25
N VAL A 185 6.08 -10.02 7.27
CA VAL A 185 6.87 -11.18 6.85
C VAL A 185 7.93 -11.59 7.88
N LYS A 186 8.51 -10.64 8.61
CA LYS A 186 9.55 -10.89 9.62
C LYS A 186 9.01 -11.58 10.87
N TYR A 187 7.77 -11.27 11.26
CA TYR A 187 7.22 -11.68 12.55
C TYR A 187 5.97 -12.56 12.46
N VAL A 188 5.10 -12.35 11.46
CA VAL A 188 3.76 -12.97 11.40
C VAL A 188 3.42 -13.41 9.96
N ALA A 189 4.31 -14.15 9.31
CA ALA A 189 4.16 -14.53 7.90
C ALA A 189 3.04 -15.58 7.69
N GLY A 190 1.80 -15.11 7.63
CA GLY A 190 0.60 -15.93 7.46
C GLY A 190 -0.50 -15.51 8.42
N GLY A 191 -1.21 -16.49 8.96
CA GLY A 191 -2.39 -16.24 9.78
C GLY A 191 -3.43 -15.41 9.04
N GLN A 192 -4.22 -14.65 9.78
CA GLN A 192 -5.29 -13.80 9.26
C GLN A 192 -4.84 -12.68 8.29
N SER A 193 -3.54 -12.36 8.26
CA SER A 193 -2.98 -11.40 7.29
C SER A 193 -3.11 -11.86 5.83
N PHE A 194 -3.31 -13.17 5.61
CA PHE A 194 -3.53 -13.72 4.26
C PHE A 194 -4.71 -13.07 3.55
N LEU A 195 -5.81 -12.78 4.25
CA LEU A 195 -7.02 -12.24 3.65
C LEU A 195 -6.78 -10.81 3.13
N ILE A 196 -5.95 -10.04 3.84
CA ILE A 196 -5.51 -8.71 3.41
C ILE A 196 -4.70 -8.81 2.13
N GLY A 197 -3.72 -9.72 2.08
CA GLY A 197 -2.89 -9.97 0.90
C GLY A 197 -3.72 -10.46 -0.30
N LEU A 198 -4.67 -11.37 -0.05
CA LEU A 198 -5.58 -11.93 -1.04
C LEU A 198 -6.44 -10.84 -1.70
N ILE A 199 -7.20 -10.08 -0.91
CA ILE A 199 -8.09 -9.04 -1.44
C ILE A 199 -7.28 -7.94 -2.12
N ASN A 200 -6.15 -7.51 -1.53
CA ASN A 200 -5.30 -6.50 -2.16
C ASN A 200 -4.76 -6.96 -3.51
N SER A 201 -4.30 -8.21 -3.62
CA SER A 201 -3.81 -8.78 -4.87
C SER A 201 -4.88 -8.78 -5.96
N LEU A 202 -6.12 -9.15 -5.61
CA LEU A 202 -7.25 -9.07 -6.55
C LEU A 202 -7.53 -7.65 -7.03
N VAL A 203 -7.54 -6.68 -6.12
CA VAL A 203 -7.75 -5.26 -6.50
C VAL A 203 -6.57 -4.74 -7.32
N HIS A 204 -5.34 -5.16 -7.03
CA HIS A 204 -4.15 -4.80 -7.80
C HIS A 204 -4.17 -5.38 -9.21
N VAL A 205 -4.73 -6.58 -9.44
CA VAL A 205 -4.99 -7.09 -10.81
C VAL A 205 -5.84 -6.09 -11.59
N VAL A 206 -6.96 -5.65 -11.03
CA VAL A 206 -7.88 -4.71 -11.70
C VAL A 206 -7.24 -3.33 -11.88
N MET A 207 -6.50 -2.85 -10.88
CA MET A 207 -5.83 -1.55 -10.90
C MET A 207 -4.71 -1.50 -11.95
N TYR A 208 -3.79 -2.47 -11.96
CA TYR A 208 -2.70 -2.49 -12.93
C TYR A 208 -3.21 -2.78 -14.34
N LEU A 209 -4.29 -3.54 -14.49
CA LEU A 209 -4.95 -3.69 -15.80
C LEU A 209 -5.48 -2.35 -16.31
N TYR A 210 -6.12 -1.55 -15.45
CA TYR A 210 -6.54 -0.19 -15.79
C TYR A 210 -5.36 0.67 -16.25
N TYR A 211 -4.23 0.64 -15.52
CA TYR A 211 -3.04 1.42 -15.87
C TYR A 211 -2.35 0.93 -17.15
N GLY A 212 -2.28 -0.38 -17.38
CA GLY A 212 -1.76 -0.98 -18.62
C GLY A 212 -2.59 -0.56 -19.83
N LEU A 213 -3.92 -0.63 -19.73
CA LEU A 213 -4.83 -0.15 -20.77
C LEU A 213 -4.70 1.37 -20.98
N ALA A 214 -4.59 2.15 -19.90
CA ALA A 214 -4.38 3.60 -20.00
C ALA A 214 -3.05 3.97 -20.68
N ALA A 215 -2.03 3.12 -20.56
CA ALA A 215 -0.74 3.32 -21.21
C ALA A 215 -0.77 3.11 -22.74
N LEU A 216 -1.76 2.40 -23.28
CA LEU A 216 -1.92 2.18 -24.74
C LEU A 216 -2.21 3.49 -25.51
N GLY A 217 -2.68 4.53 -24.81
CA GLY A 217 -2.77 5.90 -25.32
C GLY A 217 -4.20 6.44 -25.42
N PRO A 218 -4.38 7.60 -26.09
CA PRO A 218 -5.65 8.34 -26.10
C PRO A 218 -6.82 7.52 -26.67
N ASN A 219 -6.54 6.66 -27.65
CA ASN A 219 -7.53 5.80 -28.28
C ASN A 219 -8.17 4.81 -27.29
N MET A 220 -7.46 4.44 -26.22
CA MET A 220 -7.98 3.55 -25.18
C MET A 220 -8.71 4.32 -24.07
N ALA A 221 -8.34 5.58 -23.83
CA ALA A 221 -8.88 6.40 -22.74
C ALA A 221 -10.42 6.52 -22.77
N LYS A 222 -11.03 6.53 -23.96
CA LYS A 222 -12.49 6.58 -24.14
C LYS A 222 -13.23 5.36 -23.57
N TYR A 223 -12.57 4.19 -23.52
CA TYR A 223 -13.16 2.96 -22.97
C TYR A 223 -12.96 2.83 -21.45
N LEU A 224 -12.14 3.68 -20.84
CA LEU A 224 -11.78 3.64 -19.42
C LEU A 224 -12.70 4.47 -18.53
N TRP A 225 -14.01 4.46 -18.83
CA TRP A 225 -15.06 5.20 -18.10
C TRP A 225 -15.23 4.70 -16.66
N TRP A 226 -14.82 3.46 -16.39
CA TRP A 226 -15.01 2.79 -15.10
C TRP A 226 -13.96 3.15 -14.03
N LYS A 227 -13.11 4.16 -14.27
CA LYS A 227 -12.12 4.66 -13.29
C LYS A 227 -12.71 4.92 -11.90
N ARG A 228 -13.94 5.45 -11.83
CA ARG A 228 -14.62 5.72 -10.56
C ARG A 228 -14.91 4.44 -9.78
N TYR A 229 -15.33 3.38 -10.46
CA TYR A 229 -15.61 2.08 -9.84
C TYR A 229 -14.34 1.42 -9.32
N LEU A 230 -13.20 1.64 -9.97
CA LEU A 230 -11.90 1.21 -9.44
C LEU A 230 -11.62 1.84 -8.07
N THR A 231 -11.83 3.16 -7.92
CA THR A 231 -11.66 3.82 -6.61
C THR A 231 -12.69 3.33 -5.58
N SER A 232 -13.93 3.05 -6.00
CA SER A 232 -14.95 2.43 -5.13
C SER A 232 -14.55 1.02 -4.68
N LEU A 233 -13.95 0.22 -5.56
CA LEU A 233 -13.42 -1.11 -5.24
C LEU A 233 -12.28 -1.04 -4.21
N GLN A 234 -11.35 -0.09 -4.36
CA GLN A 234 -10.27 0.15 -3.39
C GLN A 234 -10.81 0.56 -2.01
N LEU A 235 -11.81 1.45 -1.97
CA LEU A 235 -12.48 1.82 -0.72
C LEU A 235 -13.17 0.62 -0.06
N LEU A 236 -13.91 -0.17 -0.85
CA LEU A 236 -14.59 -1.37 -0.37
C LEU A 236 -13.59 -2.38 0.24
N GLN A 237 -12.43 -2.58 -0.40
CA GLN A 237 -11.35 -3.39 0.17
C GLN A 237 -10.96 -2.92 1.57
N PHE A 238 -10.69 -1.61 1.74
CA PHE A 238 -10.29 -1.09 3.06
C PHE A 238 -11.39 -1.25 4.12
N PHE A 239 -12.66 -1.10 3.74
CA PHE A 239 -13.77 -1.39 4.66
C PHE A 239 -13.80 -2.86 5.09
N ILE A 240 -13.67 -3.79 4.15
CA ILE A 240 -13.64 -5.24 4.44
C ILE A 240 -12.47 -5.56 5.38
N VAL A 241 -11.27 -5.07 5.08
CA VAL A 241 -10.07 -5.27 5.91
C VAL A 241 -10.27 -4.68 7.31
N THR A 242 -10.88 -3.50 7.42
CA THR A 242 -11.15 -2.85 8.71
C THR A 242 -12.11 -3.67 9.56
N ILE A 243 -13.22 -4.13 8.99
CA ILE A 243 -14.22 -4.95 9.70
C ILE A 243 -13.59 -6.27 10.15
N HIS A 244 -12.86 -6.94 9.26
CA HIS A 244 -12.19 -8.19 9.57
C HIS A 244 -11.15 -8.02 10.69
N THR A 245 -10.30 -7.00 10.61
CA THR A 245 -9.27 -6.74 11.63
C THR A 245 -9.89 -6.33 12.97
N ALA A 246 -10.95 -5.52 12.94
CA ALA A 246 -11.68 -5.15 14.15
C ALA A 246 -12.33 -6.37 14.81
N TYR A 247 -12.97 -7.24 14.03
CA TYR A 247 -13.52 -8.50 14.55
C TYR A 247 -12.45 -9.35 15.22
N ASN A 248 -11.29 -9.53 14.59
CA ASN A 248 -10.18 -10.32 15.15
C ASN A 248 -9.55 -9.73 16.41
N LEU A 249 -9.71 -8.42 16.67
CA LEU A 249 -9.26 -7.80 17.91
C LEU A 249 -10.20 -8.07 19.09
N PHE A 250 -11.46 -8.40 18.82
CA PHE A 250 -12.47 -8.70 19.84
C PHE A 250 -12.80 -10.19 19.95
N ALA A 251 -12.48 -10.99 18.93
CA ALA A 251 -12.60 -12.42 18.97
C ALA A 251 -11.38 -13.04 19.68
N ASP A 252 -11.58 -14.12 20.42
CA ASP A 252 -10.50 -14.93 21.00
C ASP A 252 -9.72 -15.63 19.87
N CYS A 253 -8.79 -14.91 19.24
CA CYS A 253 -7.97 -15.38 18.15
C CYS A 253 -6.49 -15.37 18.55
N ASP A 254 -5.78 -16.49 18.33
CA ASP A 254 -4.34 -16.58 18.62
C ASP A 254 -3.49 -15.95 17.50
N PHE A 255 -3.80 -14.69 17.19
CA PHE A 255 -3.02 -13.82 16.32
C PHE A 255 -2.62 -12.56 17.11
N PRO A 256 -1.39 -12.03 16.96
CA PRO A 256 -0.94 -10.94 17.80
C PRO A 256 -1.80 -9.67 17.70
N ASP A 257 -2.40 -9.24 18.82
CA ASP A 257 -3.21 -8.03 18.90
C ASP A 257 -2.46 -6.77 18.50
N SER A 258 -1.16 -6.70 18.80
CA SER A 258 -0.30 -5.58 18.38
C SER A 258 -0.32 -5.39 16.86
N MET A 259 -0.32 -6.48 16.10
CA MET A 259 -0.42 -6.44 14.64
C MET A 259 -1.83 -6.05 14.17
N ASN A 260 -2.88 -6.55 14.83
CA ASN A 260 -4.25 -6.12 14.56
C ASN A 260 -4.44 -4.61 14.75
N VAL A 261 -3.93 -4.06 15.85
CA VAL A 261 -4.04 -2.62 16.15
C VAL A 261 -3.31 -1.78 15.11
N VAL A 262 -2.10 -2.19 14.71
CA VAL A 262 -1.34 -1.47 13.66
C VAL A 262 -2.08 -1.51 12.32
N VAL A 263 -2.57 -2.68 11.90
CA VAL A 263 -3.34 -2.83 10.65
C VAL A 263 -4.63 -2.01 10.70
N LEU A 264 -5.35 -2.02 11.83
CA LEU A 264 -6.59 -1.27 12.02
C LEU A 264 -6.35 0.24 11.91
N ALA A 265 -5.36 0.76 12.64
CA ALA A 265 -4.98 2.17 12.59
C ALA A 265 -4.57 2.59 11.17
N TYR A 266 -3.77 1.76 10.49
CA TYR A 266 -3.36 2.01 9.12
C TYR A 266 -4.54 2.00 8.15
N SER A 267 -5.44 1.03 8.25
CA SER A 267 -6.62 0.92 7.39
C SER A 267 -7.55 2.14 7.55
N LEU A 268 -7.78 2.60 8.78
CA LEU A 268 -8.56 3.81 9.05
C LEU A 268 -7.93 5.06 8.42
N SER A 269 -6.60 5.17 8.48
CA SER A 269 -5.88 6.28 7.83
C SER A 269 -6.07 6.28 6.31
N LEU A 270 -6.03 5.10 5.66
CA LEU A 270 -6.25 4.96 4.23
C LEU A 270 -7.68 5.25 3.84
N ILE A 271 -8.67 4.79 4.63
CA ILE A 271 -10.09 5.14 4.41
C ILE A 271 -10.26 6.65 4.42
N ALA A 272 -9.68 7.37 5.39
CA ALA A 272 -9.79 8.83 5.47
C ALA A 272 -9.16 9.51 4.23
N LEU A 273 -7.95 9.09 3.84
CA LEU A 273 -7.24 9.67 2.69
C LEU A 273 -7.92 9.37 1.35
N PHE A 274 -8.37 8.13 1.13
CA PHE A 274 -9.10 7.74 -0.08
C PHE A 274 -10.48 8.39 -0.15
N SER A 275 -11.18 8.52 0.98
CA SER A 275 -12.48 9.21 1.03
C SER A 275 -12.33 10.69 0.68
N ASN A 276 -11.30 11.36 1.22
CA ASN A 276 -10.97 12.73 0.83
C ASN A 276 -10.60 12.83 -0.66
N PHE A 277 -9.79 11.91 -1.19
CA PHE A 277 -9.48 11.85 -2.61
C PHE A 277 -10.75 11.69 -3.47
N TYR A 278 -11.65 10.79 -3.09
CA TYR A 278 -12.90 10.53 -3.81
C TYR A 278 -13.83 11.75 -3.79
N TYR A 279 -14.02 12.36 -2.62
CA TYR A 279 -14.82 13.57 -2.45
C TYR A 279 -14.31 14.70 -3.34
N ARG A 280 -13.00 14.97 -3.34
CA ARG A 280 -12.38 16.04 -4.14
C ARG A 280 -12.40 15.74 -5.64
N SER A 281 -12.11 14.51 -6.03
CA SER A 281 -11.93 14.14 -7.46
C SER A 281 -13.24 13.93 -8.20
N TYR A 282 -14.28 13.46 -7.51
CA TYR A 282 -15.54 13.09 -8.14
C TYR A 282 -16.70 13.98 -7.70
N LEU A 283 -16.94 14.14 -6.40
CA LEU A 283 -18.15 14.84 -5.92
C LEU A 283 -18.06 16.36 -6.10
N VAL A 284 -16.96 16.97 -5.66
CA VAL A 284 -16.74 18.42 -5.84
C VAL A 284 -16.64 18.79 -7.32
N LYS A 285 -15.95 17.96 -8.12
CA LYS A 285 -15.80 18.17 -9.55
C LYS A 285 -17.16 18.11 -10.27
N GLN A 286 -17.95 17.07 -9.98
CA GLN A 286 -19.29 16.91 -10.55
C GLN A 286 -20.21 18.07 -10.14
N GLY A 287 -20.13 18.54 -8.88
CA GLY A 287 -20.87 19.73 -8.43
C GLY A 287 -20.54 20.98 -9.24
N ARG A 288 -19.25 21.24 -9.48
CA ARG A 288 -18.80 22.37 -10.32
C ARG A 288 -19.27 22.24 -11.77
N GLU A 289 -19.18 21.05 -12.36
CA GLU A 289 -19.65 20.80 -13.74
C GLU A 289 -21.16 20.99 -13.86
N ASN A 290 -21.94 20.58 -12.85
CA ASN A 290 -23.37 20.79 -12.80
C ASN A 290 -23.74 22.27 -12.66
N SER A 291 -23.01 23.04 -11.84
CA SER A 291 -23.21 24.49 -11.69
C SER A 291 -22.77 25.31 -12.91
N ALA A 292 -21.79 24.82 -13.68
CA ALA A 292 -21.27 25.49 -14.87
C ALA A 292 -22.11 25.21 -16.13
N ARG A 293 -23.02 24.22 -16.11
CA ARG A 293 -23.96 24.01 -17.23
C ARG A 293 -24.99 25.15 -17.25
N PRO A 294 -25.13 25.89 -18.38
CA PRO A 294 -26.20 26.86 -18.50
C PRO A 294 -27.54 26.16 -18.26
N GLN A 295 -28.35 26.70 -17.35
CA GLN A 295 -29.74 26.28 -17.23
C GLN A 295 -30.38 26.46 -18.61
N ARG A 296 -30.68 25.36 -19.31
CA ARG A 296 -31.60 25.40 -20.45
C ARG A 296 -32.93 25.92 -19.90
N LYS A 297 -33.17 27.22 -20.04
CA LYS A 297 -34.49 27.82 -19.81
C LYS A 297 -35.45 27.08 -20.74
N TYR A 298 -36.27 26.20 -20.16
CA TYR A 298 -37.43 25.66 -20.83
C TYR A 298 -38.37 26.85 -21.04
N THR A 299 -38.29 27.51 -22.20
CA THR A 299 -39.35 28.41 -22.64
C THR A 299 -40.57 27.53 -22.90
N LYS A 300 -41.49 27.48 -21.93
CA LYS A 300 -42.87 27.06 -22.18
C LYS A 300 -43.40 27.99 -23.27
N LYS A 301 -43.59 27.47 -24.49
CA LYS A 301 -44.49 28.09 -25.47
C LYS A 301 -45.88 28.05 -24.84
N VAL A 302 -46.38 29.21 -24.41
CA VAL A 302 -47.78 29.40 -24.11
C VAL A 302 -48.50 29.41 -25.46
N ALA A 303 -49.46 28.49 -25.61
CA ALA A 303 -50.38 28.44 -26.72
C ALA A 303 -51.48 29.49 -26.56
#